data_AF-A0A2K9P345-F1
#
_entry.id   AF-A0A2K9P345-F1
#
_cell.length_a   1.000
_cell.length_b   1.000
_cell.length_c   1.000
_cell.angle_alpha   90.00
_cell.angle_beta   90.00
_cell.angle_gamma   90.00
#
_symmetry.space_group_name_H-M   'P 1'
#
loop_
_entity.id
_entity.type
_entity.pdbx_description
1 polymer ?
#
loop_
_entity_poly.entity_id
_entity_poly.type
_entity_poly.pdbx_seq_one_letter_code
_entity_poly.pdbx_strand_id
1 'polypeptide(L)'
;MILQQKDEFQFNGRNKRPPLDPVDSMLSYVYTLLAHETSAVAEAAGLNAYVGFLHRDRPGRLSLGLDLMEEFRNILADRFVLSLINRREVTIDSFSQKESGAVTICDEARKTILSQWQNKKQETITHPFTKEKMQWGTAILV
;
A
#
# COMPACT_ATOMS: atom_id res chain seq x y z
N MET A 1 -1.38 -9.78 -11.42
CA MET A 1 -1.52 -11.24 -11.35
C MET A 1 -0.29 -11.82 -10.67
N ILE A 2 -0.50 -12.80 -9.79
CA ILE A 2 0.58 -13.54 -9.13
C ILE A 2 1.09 -14.59 -10.12
N LEU A 3 2.37 -14.53 -10.43
CA LEU A 3 3.06 -15.37 -11.42
C LEU A 3 3.99 -16.38 -10.73
N GLN A 4 4.52 -16.04 -9.56
CA GLN A 4 5.40 -16.87 -8.73
C GLN A 4 4.75 -17.13 -7.38
N GLN A 5 5.10 -18.23 -6.71
CA GLN A 5 4.63 -18.57 -5.36
C GLN A 5 3.09 -18.70 -5.26
N LYS A 6 2.42 -19.18 -6.32
CA LYS A 6 0.94 -19.20 -6.41
C LYS A 6 0.26 -20.04 -5.33
N ASP A 7 0.86 -21.17 -4.96
CA ASP A 7 0.26 -22.09 -3.99
C ASP A 7 0.30 -21.52 -2.57
N GLU A 8 1.30 -20.69 -2.28
CA GLU A 8 1.54 -20.06 -0.98
C GLU A 8 0.81 -18.71 -0.85
N PHE A 9 0.75 -17.93 -1.96
CA PHE A 9 0.10 -16.62 -2.01
C PHE A 9 -1.25 -16.71 -2.72
N GLN A 10 -2.18 -17.47 -2.14
CA GLN A 10 -3.57 -17.51 -2.59
C GLN A 10 -4.30 -16.24 -2.15
N PHE A 11 -5.12 -15.69 -3.03
CA PHE A 11 -5.90 -14.48 -2.75
C PHE A 11 -7.35 -14.71 -3.17
N ASN A 12 -8.20 -15.01 -2.19
CA ASN A 12 -9.61 -15.39 -2.40
C ASN A 12 -10.59 -14.23 -2.11
N GLY A 13 -10.07 -13.03 -1.90
CA GLY A 13 -10.84 -11.85 -1.53
C GLY A 13 -10.11 -11.03 -0.46
N ARG A 14 -10.62 -9.83 -0.17
CA ARG A 14 -9.97 -8.94 0.81
C ARG A 14 -10.56 -9.12 2.20
N ASN A 15 -9.79 -9.66 3.15
CA ASN A 15 -10.12 -9.64 4.57
C ASN A 15 -9.19 -8.68 5.34
N LYS A 16 -9.77 -7.59 5.85
CA LYS A 16 -8.99 -6.50 6.45
C LYS A 16 -8.74 -6.68 7.95
N ARG A 17 -9.66 -7.33 8.67
CA ARG A 17 -9.71 -7.27 10.15
C ARG A 17 -10.23 -8.58 10.74
N PRO A 18 -9.34 -9.52 11.10
CA PRO A 18 -7.90 -9.53 10.83
C PRO A 18 -7.56 -9.98 9.38
N PRO A 19 -6.36 -9.65 8.86
CA PRO A 19 -5.82 -10.31 7.68
C PRO A 19 -5.72 -11.82 7.92
N LEU A 20 -6.26 -12.62 6.99
CA LEU A 20 -6.28 -14.09 7.11
C LEU A 20 -5.30 -14.80 6.18
N ASP A 21 -4.67 -14.05 5.27
CA ASP A 21 -3.66 -14.58 4.36
C ASP A 21 -2.47 -13.60 4.19
N PRO A 22 -1.34 -14.07 3.65
CA PRO A 22 -0.15 -13.25 3.43
C PRO A 22 -0.40 -12.01 2.56
N VAL A 23 -1.23 -12.14 1.51
CA VAL A 23 -1.52 -11.05 0.56
C VAL A 23 -2.32 -9.95 1.26
N ASP A 24 -3.35 -10.31 2.02
CA ASP A 24 -4.13 -9.41 2.86
C ASP A 24 -3.26 -8.69 3.89
N SER A 25 -2.29 -9.39 4.48
CA SER A 25 -1.35 -8.80 5.44
C SER A 25 -0.47 -7.74 4.77
N MET A 26 0.11 -8.06 3.61
CA MET A 26 0.90 -7.12 2.81
C MET A 26 0.09 -5.91 2.34
N LEU A 27 -1.11 -6.13 1.78
CA LEU A 27 -1.99 -5.05 1.33
C LEU A 27 -2.39 -4.13 2.49
N SER A 28 -2.70 -4.69 3.67
CA SER A 28 -3.01 -3.89 4.87
C SER A 28 -1.85 -2.98 5.24
N TYR A 29 -0.63 -3.52 5.23
CA TYR A 29 0.58 -2.77 5.56
C TYR A 29 0.87 -1.67 4.54
N VAL A 30 0.89 -2.00 3.26
CA VAL A 30 1.19 -1.03 2.18
C VAL A 30 0.11 0.05 2.06
N TYR A 31 -1.17 -0.29 2.23
CA TYR A 31 -2.24 0.71 2.25
C TYR A 31 -2.13 1.65 3.44
N THR A 32 -1.62 1.17 4.58
CA THR A 32 -1.35 2.05 5.73
C THR A 32 -0.26 3.06 5.39
N LEU A 33 0.84 2.62 4.74
CA LEU A 33 1.89 3.53 4.27
C LEU A 33 1.34 4.56 3.28
N LEU A 34 0.60 4.12 2.27
CA LEU A 34 0.05 4.99 1.25
C LEU A 34 -0.96 6.00 1.83
N ALA A 35 -1.84 5.56 2.74
CA ALA A 35 -2.79 6.45 3.40
C ALA A 35 -2.11 7.53 4.25
N HIS A 36 -0.99 7.21 4.91
CA HIS A 36 -0.20 8.21 5.63
C HIS A 36 0.44 9.21 4.67
N GLU A 37 0.96 8.75 3.53
CA GLU A 37 1.57 9.62 2.52
C GLU A 37 0.54 10.57 1.89
N THR A 38 -0.61 10.08 1.45
CA THR A 38 -1.66 10.94 0.88
C THR A 38 -2.23 11.94 1.88
N SER A 39 -2.34 11.54 3.15
CA SER A 39 -2.76 12.45 4.22
C SER A 39 -1.73 13.56 4.46
N ALA A 40 -0.44 13.20 4.54
CA ALA A 40 0.64 14.17 4.71
C ALA A 40 0.73 15.14 3.52
N VAL A 41 0.50 14.64 2.29
CA VAL A 41 0.41 15.48 1.09
C VAL A 41 -0.76 16.46 1.17
N ALA A 42 -1.95 16.00 1.56
CA ALA A 42 -3.11 16.87 1.70
C ALA A 42 -2.82 18.01 2.71
N GLU A 43 -2.24 17.67 3.86
CA GLU A 43 -1.85 18.66 4.88
C GLU A 43 -0.78 19.63 4.37
N ALA A 44 0.23 19.13 3.66
CA ALA A 44 1.27 19.96 3.05
C ALA A 44 0.72 20.94 2.00
N ALA A 45 -0.36 20.58 1.32
CA ALA A 45 -1.09 21.44 0.39
C ALA A 45 -2.05 22.43 1.10
N GLY A 46 -2.14 22.40 2.44
CA GLY A 46 -3.03 23.25 3.23
C GLY A 46 -4.47 22.73 3.34
N LEU A 47 -4.73 21.48 2.97
CA LEU A 47 -6.04 20.84 3.09
C LEU A 47 -6.18 20.16 4.47
N ASN A 48 -7.42 19.98 4.92
CA ASN A 48 -7.71 19.21 6.13
C ASN A 48 -7.88 17.72 5.78
N ALA A 49 -6.89 16.89 6.14
CA ALA A 49 -6.89 15.46 5.82
C ALA A 49 -8.08 14.67 6.41
N TYR A 50 -8.82 15.22 7.37
CA TYR A 50 -9.97 14.58 8.01
C TYR A 50 -11.30 14.81 7.28
N VAL A 51 -11.36 15.76 6.33
CA VAL A 51 -12.62 16.15 5.65
C VAL A 51 -12.70 15.51 4.27
N GLY A 52 -13.30 14.33 4.20
CA GLY A 52 -13.43 13.56 2.96
C GLY A 52 -14.74 13.83 2.21
N PHE A 53 -14.78 13.41 0.96
CA PHE A 53 -15.93 13.46 0.06
C PHE A 53 -16.49 12.07 -0.26
N LEU A 54 -15.64 11.05 -0.38
CA LEU A 54 -16.05 9.67 -0.68
C LEU A 54 -16.21 8.85 0.61
N HIS A 55 -15.18 8.85 1.46
CA HIS A 55 -15.24 8.16 2.74
C HIS A 55 -16.08 8.93 3.75
N ARG A 56 -17.05 8.24 4.37
CA ARG A 56 -17.84 8.84 5.45
C ARG A 56 -16.93 9.33 6.57
N ASP A 57 -17.13 10.60 6.93
CA ASP A 57 -16.47 11.23 8.06
C ASP A 57 -16.72 10.48 9.35
N ARG A 58 -15.64 10.28 10.10
CA ARG A 58 -15.64 9.76 11.45
C ARG A 58 -14.54 10.46 12.24
N PRO A 59 -14.76 10.78 13.53
CA PRO A 59 -13.72 11.36 14.37
C PRO A 59 -12.43 10.53 14.32
N GLY A 60 -11.29 11.19 14.10
CA GLY A 60 -9.97 10.56 14.02
C GLY A 60 -9.67 9.81 12.74
N ARG A 61 -10.55 9.81 11.73
CA ARG A 61 -10.27 9.23 10.41
C ARG A 61 -9.77 10.28 9.44
N LEU A 62 -8.65 9.98 8.78
CA LEU A 62 -8.09 10.78 7.67
C LEU A 62 -8.91 10.59 6.38
N SER A 63 -10.18 10.97 6.38
CA SER A 63 -11.12 10.68 5.28
C SER A 63 -10.63 11.20 3.92
N LEU A 64 -10.10 12.42 3.86
CA LEU A 64 -9.56 12.99 2.62
C LEU A 64 -8.32 12.23 2.16
N GLY A 65 -7.43 11.88 3.10
CA GLY A 65 -6.26 11.06 2.78
C GLY A 65 -6.64 9.70 2.20
N LEU A 66 -7.70 9.08 2.72
CA LEU A 66 -8.25 7.84 2.19
C LEU A 66 -8.88 8.02 0.81
N ASP A 67 -9.54 9.15 0.54
CA ASP A 67 -10.09 9.47 -0.77
C ASP A 67 -8.99 9.64 -1.82
N LEU A 68 -7.96 10.43 -1.51
CA LEU A 68 -6.81 10.65 -2.40
C LEU A 68 -6.05 9.37 -2.69
N MET A 69 -5.96 8.46 -1.71
CA MET A 69 -5.32 7.16 -1.89
C MET A 69 -5.99 6.32 -3.00
N GLU A 70 -7.29 6.49 -3.27
CA GLU A 70 -8.01 5.64 -4.24
C GLU A 70 -7.40 5.71 -5.64
N GLU A 71 -6.91 6.89 -6.06
CA GLU A 71 -6.25 7.07 -7.37
C GLU A 71 -4.93 6.30 -7.48
N PHE A 72 -4.24 6.09 -6.36
CA PHE A 72 -2.92 5.45 -6.31
C PHE A 72 -2.98 3.98 -5.89
N ARG A 73 -4.08 3.54 -5.27
CA ARG A 73 -4.18 2.20 -4.64
C ARG A 73 -3.79 1.10 -5.61
N ASN A 74 -4.39 1.08 -6.79
CA ASN A 74 -4.17 0.00 -7.76
C ASN A 74 -2.81 0.14 -8.46
N ILE A 75 -2.48 1.33 -8.94
CA ILE A 75 -1.30 1.57 -9.79
C ILE A 75 0.01 1.57 -9.02
N LEU A 76 -0.03 1.90 -7.72
CA LEU A 76 1.14 1.96 -6.86
C LEU A 76 1.14 0.81 -5.86
N ALA A 77 0.16 0.75 -4.94
CA ALA A 77 0.20 -0.21 -3.83
C ALA A 77 -0.02 -1.67 -4.27
N ASP A 78 -1.07 -1.95 -5.05
CA ASP A 78 -1.37 -3.33 -5.46
C ASP A 78 -0.29 -3.89 -6.38
N ARG A 79 0.14 -3.08 -7.36
CA ARG A 79 1.26 -3.44 -8.25
C ARG A 79 2.55 -3.65 -7.47
N PHE A 80 2.80 -2.87 -6.43
CA PHE A 80 3.96 -3.04 -5.56
C PHE A 80 3.92 -4.38 -4.83
N VAL A 81 2.81 -4.73 -4.17
CA VAL A 81 2.65 -6.03 -3.50
C VAL A 81 2.83 -7.19 -4.47
N LEU A 82 2.21 -7.13 -5.64
CA LEU A 82 2.40 -8.14 -6.69
C LEU A 82 3.85 -8.25 -7.14
N SER A 83 4.58 -7.13 -7.22
CA SER A 83 5.99 -7.12 -7.62
C SER A 83 6.87 -7.79 -6.58
N LEU A 84 6.64 -7.54 -5.29
CA LEU A 84 7.38 -8.18 -4.20
C LEU A 84 7.21 -9.71 -4.23
N ILE A 85 5.97 -10.19 -4.40
CA ILE A 85 5.66 -11.62 -4.50
C ILE A 85 6.30 -12.23 -5.75
N ASN A 86 6.15 -11.58 -6.90
CA ASN A 86 6.65 -12.10 -8.18
C ASN A 86 8.19 -12.10 -8.26
N ARG A 87 8.86 -11.17 -7.58
CA ARG A 87 10.33 -11.12 -7.49
C ARG A 87 10.89 -11.99 -6.37
N ARG A 88 10.04 -12.67 -5.59
CA ARG A 88 10.41 -13.48 -4.42
C ARG A 88 11.20 -12.67 -3.37
N GLU A 89 10.92 -11.38 -3.27
CA GLU A 89 11.50 -10.49 -2.24
C GLU A 89 10.80 -10.70 -0.89
N VAL A 90 9.60 -11.28 -0.93
CA VAL A 90 8.82 -11.75 0.22
C VAL A 90 8.38 -13.18 -0.09
N THR A 91 8.57 -14.08 0.88
CA THR A 91 8.24 -15.51 0.81
C THR A 91 7.29 -15.90 1.93
N ILE A 92 6.77 -17.12 1.95
CA ILE A 92 5.86 -17.57 3.01
C ILE A 92 6.49 -17.49 4.41
N ASP A 93 7.82 -17.66 4.53
CA ASP A 93 8.58 -17.55 5.78
C ASP A 93 8.58 -16.12 6.36
N SER A 94 8.16 -15.13 5.57
CA SER A 94 8.02 -13.74 6.00
C SER A 94 6.80 -13.48 6.89
N PHE A 95 5.99 -14.51 7.13
CA PHE A 95 4.72 -14.40 7.83
C PHE A 95 4.62 -15.37 9.00
N SER A 96 3.84 -14.96 9.99
CA SER A 96 3.45 -15.79 11.13
C SER A 96 1.94 -15.79 11.27
N GLN A 97 1.36 -16.96 11.56
CA GLN A 97 -0.05 -17.10 11.87
C GLN A 97 -0.24 -17.18 13.38
N LYS A 98 -1.12 -16.34 13.92
CA LYS A 98 -1.52 -16.37 15.32
C LYS A 98 -2.59 -17.45 15.55
N GLU A 99 -2.79 -17.85 16.80
CA GLU A 99 -3.86 -18.78 17.20
C GLU A 99 -5.25 -18.32 16.75
N SER A 100 -5.47 -17.00 16.63
CA SER A 100 -6.72 -16.42 16.12
C SER A 100 -6.92 -16.54 14.60
N GLY A 101 -5.98 -17.17 13.89
CA GLY A 101 -5.94 -17.23 12.42
C GLY A 101 -5.38 -15.96 11.74
N ALA A 102 -5.10 -14.91 12.51
CA ALA A 102 -4.55 -13.66 11.98
C ALA A 102 -3.13 -13.85 11.45
N VAL A 103 -2.87 -13.38 10.23
CA VAL A 103 -1.55 -13.43 9.58
C VAL A 103 -0.81 -12.11 9.75
N THR A 104 0.38 -12.17 10.32
CA THR A 104 1.25 -11.00 10.58
C THR A 104 2.58 -11.10 9.88
N ILE A 105 3.08 -9.95 9.38
CA ILE A 105 4.40 -9.83 8.73
C ILE A 105 5.50 -9.79 9.81
N CYS A 106 6.54 -10.61 9.64
CA CYS A 106 7.72 -10.63 10.49
C CYS A 106 8.56 -9.33 10.36
N ASP A 107 9.40 -9.03 11.34
CA ASP A 107 10.15 -7.76 11.40
C ASP A 107 11.13 -7.58 10.25
N GLU A 108 11.83 -8.63 9.86
CA GLU A 108 12.76 -8.64 8.74
C GLU A 108 12.03 -8.31 7.44
N ALA A 109 10.89 -8.96 7.21
CA ALA A 109 10.06 -8.72 6.04
C ALA A 109 9.46 -7.31 6.05
N ARG A 110 9.05 -6.77 7.20
CA ARG A 110 8.59 -5.37 7.31
C ARG A 110 9.68 -4.38 6.89
N LYS A 111 10.93 -4.60 7.29
CA LYS A 111 12.08 -3.79 6.87
C LYS A 111 12.30 -3.88 5.36
N THR A 112 12.25 -5.08 4.80
CA THR A 112 12.38 -5.30 3.35
C THR A 112 11.28 -4.56 2.58
N ILE A 113 10.01 -4.74 2.99
CA ILE A 113 8.87 -4.07 2.34
C ILE A 113 9.04 -2.55 2.43
N LEU A 114 9.41 -2.00 3.59
CA LEU A 114 9.59 -0.57 3.76
C LEU A 114 10.74 -0.01 2.89
N SER A 115 11.87 -0.71 2.84
CA SER A 115 13.00 -0.33 1.98
C SER A 115 12.60 -0.34 0.50
N GLN A 116 11.92 -1.39 0.05
CA GLN A 116 11.41 -1.48 -1.32
C GLN A 116 10.36 -0.41 -1.62
N TRP A 117 9.52 -0.04 -0.64
CA TRP A 117 8.57 1.06 -0.79
C TRP A 117 9.27 2.40 -1.01
N GLN A 118 10.33 2.70 -0.24
CA GLN A 118 11.12 3.91 -0.45
C GLN A 118 11.79 3.91 -1.83
N ASN A 119 12.36 2.78 -2.26
CA ASN A 119 12.94 2.66 -3.60
C ASN A 119 11.89 2.87 -4.69
N LYS A 120 10.70 2.30 -4.53
CA LYS A 120 9.57 2.45 -5.46
C LYS A 120 9.20 3.91 -5.66
N LYS A 121 9.21 4.72 -4.59
CA LYS A 121 8.93 6.15 -4.67
C LYS A 121 9.96 6.94 -5.46
N GLN A 122 11.20 6.47 -5.55
CA GLN A 122 12.27 7.12 -6.31
C GLN A 122 12.22 6.81 -7.81
N GLU A 123 11.43 5.82 -8.23
CA GLU A 123 11.27 5.49 -9.65
C GLU A 123 10.63 6.66 -10.41
N THR A 124 11.24 7.01 -11.54
CA THR A 124 10.74 8.05 -12.44
C THR A 124 9.62 7.52 -13.32
N ILE A 125 8.51 8.24 -13.34
CA ILE A 125 7.39 8.06 -14.25
C ILE A 125 7.22 9.29 -15.14
N THR A 126 6.48 9.12 -16.23
CA THR A 126 6.01 10.24 -17.05
C THR A 126 4.56 10.51 -16.71
N HIS A 127 4.26 11.72 -16.25
CA HIS A 127 2.91 12.10 -15.89
C HIS A 127 2.00 12.06 -17.15
N PRO A 128 0.83 11.39 -17.09
CA PRO A 128 0.05 11.06 -18.28
C PRO A 128 -0.47 12.29 -19.03
N PHE A 129 -0.73 13.39 -18.32
CA PHE A 129 -1.27 14.62 -18.90
C PHE A 129 -0.16 15.61 -19.29
N THR A 130 0.63 16.08 -18.32
CA THR A 130 1.69 17.08 -18.52
C THR A 130 2.91 16.56 -19.30
N LYS A 131 3.10 15.24 -19.42
CA LYS A 131 4.26 14.58 -20.05
C LYS A 131 5.61 14.85 -19.39
N GLU A 132 5.61 15.46 -18.21
CA GLU A 132 6.81 15.69 -17.44
C GLU A 132 7.31 14.41 -16.76
N LYS A 133 8.62 14.32 -16.57
CA LYS A 133 9.23 13.24 -15.79
C LYS A 133 9.24 13.62 -14.32
N MET A 134 8.73 12.75 -13.47
CA MET A 134 8.72 12.95 -12.03
C MET A 134 8.83 11.62 -11.29
N GLN A 135 9.19 11.67 -10.01
CA GLN A 135 9.24 10.47 -9.18
C GLN A 135 7.85 10.12 -8.65
N TRP A 136 7.58 8.84 -8.39
CA TRP A 136 6.32 8.42 -7.74
C TRP A 136 6.04 9.18 -6.43
N GLY A 137 7.07 9.41 -5.61
CA GLY A 137 6.93 10.18 -4.37
C GLY A 137 6.45 11.61 -4.58
N THR A 138 6.81 12.22 -5.72
CA THR A 138 6.34 13.55 -6.12
C THR A 138 5.00 13.48 -6.84
N ALA A 139 4.72 12.41 -7.57
CA ALA A 139 3.45 12.23 -8.29
C ALA A 139 2.23 12.14 -7.36
N ILE A 140 2.42 11.84 -6.08
CA ILE A 140 1.33 11.90 -5.10
C ILE A 140 0.97 13.37 -4.76
N LEU A 141 1.93 14.31 -4.91
CA LEU A 141 1.74 15.75 -4.63
C LEU A 141 1.04 16.52 -5.76
N VAL A 142 1.03 15.99 -6.99
CA VAL A 142 0.68 16.73 -8.22
C VAL A 142 -0.49 16.06 -8.92
#